data_AF-A0A3A2ZH90-F1
#
_entry.id   AF-A0A3A2ZH90-F1
#
_cell.length_a   1.000
_cell.length_b   1.000
_cell.length_c   1.000
_cell.angle_alpha   90.00
_cell.angle_beta   90.00
_cell.angle_gamma   90.00
#
_symmetry.space_group_name_H-M   'P 1'
#
loop_
_entity.id
_entity.type
_entity.pdbx_description
1 polymer ?
#
loop_
_entity_poly.entity_id
_entity_poly.type
_entity_poly.pdbx_seq_one_letter_code
_entity_poly.pdbx_strand_id
1 'polypeptide(L)'
;MASRVSDAVIKDHRELENYFNRIVSSNDITEQTEYQNQFTWELARHSVGEELVVYPAFERHLKDGVLMANKDRREHQSVKEQLKTFQNLTPGDPSFLPTLQNLMRDLVQHIKEEEGEDLPKLEKALSEADSEKLGTSFERTKMFVPSRSHPAAPDRPPFETAVGLMTAPIDHLADFFRKWPEKTANPNPSTK
;
A
#
# COMPACT_ATOMS: atom_id res chain seq x y z
N MET A 1 20.17 3.23 -10.95
CA MET A 1 20.46 2.37 -9.79
C MET A 1 19.15 2.06 -9.12
N ALA A 2 18.99 0.87 -8.54
CA ALA A 2 17.77 0.56 -7.80
C ALA A 2 17.71 1.45 -6.55
N SER A 3 16.51 1.89 -6.17
CA SER A 3 16.33 2.64 -4.92
C SER A 3 16.50 1.71 -3.72
N ARG A 4 16.97 2.25 -2.60
CA ARG A 4 16.96 1.53 -1.31
C ARG A 4 15.51 1.19 -0.93
N VAL A 5 15.33 0.19 -0.07
CA VAL A 5 14.00 -0.20 0.37
C VAL A 5 13.29 0.95 1.09
N SER A 6 14.00 1.71 1.94
CA SER A 6 13.43 2.89 2.59
C SER A 6 12.95 3.94 1.59
N ASP A 7 13.71 4.18 0.52
CA ASP A 7 13.38 5.19 -0.47
C ASP A 7 12.12 4.80 -1.26
N ALA A 8 11.96 3.51 -1.58
CA ALA A 8 10.80 2.99 -2.29
C ALA A 8 9.52 3.09 -1.44
N VAL A 9 9.61 2.71 -0.15
CA VAL A 9 8.50 2.77 0.80
C VAL A 9 8.07 4.22 1.05
N ILE A 10 9.03 5.11 1.35
CA ILE A 10 8.77 6.54 1.57
C ILE A 10 8.16 7.19 0.32
N LYS A 11 8.58 6.79 -0.88
CA LYS A 11 7.97 7.29 -2.12
C LYS A 11 6.48 6.95 -2.19
N ASP A 12 6.09 5.72 -1.84
CA ASP A 12 4.67 5.33 -1.80
C ASP A 12 3.89 6.17 -0.77
N HIS A 13 4.46 6.45 0.40
CA HIS A 13 3.82 7.33 1.39
C HIS A 13 3.50 8.72 0.85
N ARG A 14 4.45 9.34 0.15
CA ARG A 14 4.25 10.67 -0.46
C ARG A 14 3.22 10.64 -1.58
N GLU A 15 3.17 9.56 -2.35
CA GLU A 15 2.14 9.35 -3.37
C GLU A 15 0.75 9.23 -2.72
N LEU A 16 0.61 8.43 -1.65
CA LEU A 16 -0.63 8.26 -0.90
C LEU A 16 -1.14 9.56 -0.27
N GLU A 17 -0.25 10.35 0.36
CA GLU A 17 -0.57 11.68 0.88
C GLU A 17 -1.06 12.62 -0.22
N ASN A 18 -0.44 12.58 -1.41
CA ASN A 18 -0.86 13.39 -2.55
C ASN A 18 -2.27 13.00 -3.02
N TYR A 19 -2.53 11.71 -3.22
CA TYR A 19 -3.84 11.23 -3.65
C TYR A 19 -4.93 11.54 -2.63
N PHE A 20 -4.64 11.38 -1.32
CA PHE A 20 -5.54 11.82 -0.26
C PHE A 20 -5.88 13.31 -0.40
N ASN A 21 -4.85 14.17 -0.55
CA ASN A 21 -5.03 15.61 -0.70
C ASN A 21 -5.86 15.98 -1.94
N ARG A 22 -5.67 15.27 -3.07
CA ARG A 22 -6.48 15.44 -4.28
C ARG A 22 -7.96 15.13 -4.04
N ILE A 23 -8.26 14.02 -3.36
CA ILE A 23 -9.65 13.63 -3.07
C ILE A 23 -10.34 14.67 -2.18
N VAL A 24 -9.70 15.09 -1.08
CA VAL A 24 -10.32 15.98 -0.09
C VAL A 24 -10.43 17.43 -0.56
N SER A 25 -9.57 17.87 -1.49
CA SER A 25 -9.60 19.24 -2.03
C SER A 25 -10.50 19.40 -3.25
N SER A 26 -10.87 18.29 -3.91
CA SER A 26 -11.71 18.31 -5.09
C SER A 26 -13.19 18.41 -4.74
N ASN A 27 -13.94 19.15 -5.56
CA ASN A 27 -15.41 19.15 -5.59
C ASN A 27 -15.96 18.46 -6.84
N ASP A 28 -15.09 17.91 -7.70
CA ASP A 28 -15.48 17.16 -8.88
C ASP A 28 -15.57 15.66 -8.55
N ILE A 29 -16.77 15.11 -8.69
CA ILE A 29 -17.05 13.68 -8.46
C ILE A 29 -16.17 12.79 -9.35
N THR A 30 -15.84 13.23 -10.57
CA THR A 30 -14.99 12.45 -11.49
C THR A 30 -13.57 12.37 -10.96
N GLU A 31 -12.96 13.51 -10.61
CA GLU A 31 -11.62 13.56 -10.01
C GLU A 31 -11.56 12.78 -8.69
N GLN A 32 -12.57 12.92 -7.81
CA GLN A 32 -12.65 12.14 -6.58
C GLN A 32 -12.72 10.62 -6.84
N THR A 33 -13.46 10.19 -7.86
CA THR A 33 -13.55 8.78 -8.25
C THR A 33 -12.21 8.25 -8.76
N GLU A 34 -11.54 9.03 -9.62
CA GLU A 34 -10.23 8.67 -10.20
C GLU A 34 -9.17 8.51 -9.11
N TYR A 35 -9.06 9.50 -8.22
CA TYR A 35 -8.08 9.43 -7.14
C TYR A 35 -8.47 8.47 -6.02
N GLN A 36 -9.77 8.18 -5.81
CA GLN A 36 -10.19 7.07 -4.93
C GLN A 36 -9.66 5.73 -5.45
N ASN A 37 -9.79 5.46 -6.76
CA ASN A 37 -9.28 4.24 -7.37
C ASN A 37 -7.75 4.17 -7.27
N GLN A 38 -7.06 5.28 -7.58
CA GLN A 38 -5.61 5.36 -7.45
C GLN A 38 -5.15 5.12 -6.01
N PHE A 39 -5.69 5.86 -5.04
CA PHE A 39 -5.36 5.72 -3.62
C PHE A 39 -5.62 4.28 -3.13
N THR A 40 -6.73 3.68 -3.53
CA THR A 40 -7.09 2.31 -3.13
C THR A 40 -6.07 1.30 -3.63
N TRP A 41 -5.73 1.37 -4.91
CA TRP A 41 -4.79 0.43 -5.50
C TRP A 41 -3.39 0.60 -4.91
N GLU A 42 -2.95 1.85 -4.76
CA GLU A 42 -1.62 2.19 -4.24
C GLU A 42 -1.46 1.73 -2.79
N LEU A 43 -2.46 1.96 -1.94
CA LEU A 43 -2.41 1.53 -0.55
C LEU A 43 -2.45 0.00 -0.43
N ALA A 44 -3.27 -0.67 -1.24
CA ALA A 44 -3.35 -2.13 -1.25
C ALA A 44 -2.02 -2.77 -1.64
N ARG A 45 -1.38 -2.29 -2.71
CA ARG A 45 -0.11 -2.86 -3.19
C ARG A 45 1.09 -2.50 -2.30
N HIS A 46 1.09 -1.30 -1.72
CA HIS A 46 2.06 -0.89 -0.70
C HIS A 46 1.99 -1.84 0.50
N SER A 47 0.79 -2.03 1.08
CA SER A 47 0.59 -2.89 2.26
C SER A 47 1.08 -4.33 2.02
N VAL A 48 0.73 -4.90 0.86
CA VAL A 48 1.18 -6.25 0.48
C VAL A 48 2.69 -6.29 0.20
N GLY A 49 3.25 -5.23 -0.40
CA GLY A 49 4.69 -5.11 -0.61
C GLY A 49 5.46 -5.23 0.70
N GLU A 50 5.00 -4.56 1.76
CA GLU A 50 5.63 -4.61 3.07
C GLU A 50 5.46 -5.97 3.75
N GLU A 51 4.24 -6.51 3.77
CA GLU A 51 3.92 -7.80 4.37
C GLU A 51 4.74 -8.95 3.78
N LEU A 52 5.05 -8.88 2.48
CA LEU A 52 5.77 -9.93 1.76
C LEU A 52 7.28 -9.69 1.65
N VAL A 53 7.76 -8.45 1.84
CA VAL A 53 9.18 -8.09 1.61
C VAL A 53 9.81 -7.44 2.84
N VAL A 54 9.23 -6.34 3.34
CA VAL A 54 9.82 -5.52 4.40
C VAL A 54 9.72 -6.22 5.75
N TYR A 55 8.55 -6.75 6.11
CA TYR A 55 8.33 -7.41 7.40
C TYR A 55 9.14 -8.70 7.56
N PRO A 56 9.27 -9.57 6.53
CA PRO A 56 10.25 -10.67 6.58
C PRO A 56 11.70 -10.20 6.70
N ALA A 57 12.04 -9.01 6.17
CA ALA A 57 13.37 -8.44 6.35
C ALA A 57 13.60 -7.96 7.79
N PHE A 58 12.60 -7.34 8.44
CA PHE A 58 12.66 -7.05 9.87
C PHE A 58 12.92 -8.33 10.67
N GLU A 59 12.11 -9.36 10.47
CA GLU A 59 12.22 -10.65 11.16
C GLU A 59 13.61 -11.31 11.01
N ARG A 60 14.26 -11.13 9.87
CA ARG A 60 15.56 -11.74 9.56
C ARG A 60 16.74 -10.94 10.09
N HIS A 61 16.68 -9.61 10.02
CA HIS A 61 17.84 -8.74 10.22
C HIS A 61 17.85 -8.03 11.58
N LEU A 62 16.70 -7.94 12.27
CA LEU A 62 16.57 -7.21 13.52
C LEU A 62 16.28 -8.14 14.69
N LYS A 63 16.93 -7.87 15.84
CA LYS A 63 16.78 -8.69 17.06
C LYS A 63 15.33 -8.71 17.58
N ASP A 64 14.65 -7.58 17.48
CA ASP A 64 13.24 -7.35 17.82
C ASP A 64 12.32 -7.38 16.60
N GLY A 65 12.84 -7.78 15.44
CA GLY A 65 12.13 -7.69 14.15
C GLY A 65 10.81 -8.45 14.09
N VAL A 66 10.70 -9.60 14.77
CA VAL A 66 9.43 -10.35 14.87
C VAL A 66 8.37 -9.55 15.64
N LEU A 67 8.75 -8.82 16.67
CA LEU A 67 7.81 -8.01 17.44
C LEU A 67 7.33 -6.81 16.60
N MET A 68 8.26 -6.12 15.94
CA MET A 68 7.98 -5.00 15.03
C MET A 68 7.05 -5.44 13.90
N ALA A 69 7.44 -6.45 13.14
CA ALA A 69 6.66 -6.99 12.03
C ALA A 69 5.28 -7.49 12.45
N ASN A 70 5.09 -7.99 13.68
CA ASN A 70 3.76 -8.37 14.17
C ASN A 70 2.90 -7.18 14.58
N LYS A 71 3.50 -6.09 15.05
CA LYS A 71 2.80 -4.84 15.34
C LYS A 71 2.29 -4.23 14.05
N ASP A 72 3.15 -4.10 13.06
CA ASP A 72 2.85 -3.43 11.79
C ASP A 72 1.76 -4.18 11.01
N ARG A 73 1.79 -5.53 11.01
CA ARG A 73 0.68 -6.35 10.48
C ARG A 73 -0.67 -6.09 11.13
N ARG A 74 -0.71 -5.82 12.45
CA ARG A 74 -1.98 -5.48 13.13
C ARG A 74 -2.49 -4.11 12.72
N GLU A 75 -1.60 -3.15 12.54
CA GLU A 75 -1.94 -1.81 12.03
C GLU A 75 -2.44 -1.90 10.59
N HIS A 76 -1.72 -2.63 9.73
CA HIS A 76 -2.14 -2.94 8.37
C HIS A 76 -3.48 -3.65 8.30
N GLN A 77 -3.80 -4.56 9.21
CA GLN A 77 -5.11 -5.19 9.22
C GLN A 77 -6.24 -4.15 9.39
N SER A 78 -6.07 -3.21 10.33
CA SER A 78 -7.02 -2.10 10.53
C SER A 78 -7.12 -1.21 9.29
N VAL A 79 -5.97 -0.83 8.71
CA VAL A 79 -5.90 -0.01 7.49
C VAL A 79 -6.58 -0.71 6.30
N LYS A 80 -6.34 -2.02 6.10
CA LYS A 80 -6.97 -2.81 5.05
C LYS A 80 -8.49 -2.87 5.19
N GLU A 81 -9.00 -3.06 6.41
CA GLU A 81 -10.44 -3.07 6.71
C GLU A 81 -11.11 -1.72 6.46
N GLN A 82 -10.47 -0.63 6.89
CA GLN A 82 -10.93 0.74 6.62
C GLN A 82 -10.88 1.06 5.13
N LEU A 83 -9.83 0.64 4.44
CA LEU A 83 -9.72 0.78 2.99
C LEU A 83 -10.80 -0.01 2.26
N LYS A 84 -11.13 -1.23 2.74
CA LYS A 84 -12.24 -2.03 2.20
C LYS A 84 -13.59 -1.33 2.35
N THR A 85 -13.78 -0.61 3.44
CA THR A 85 -14.98 0.22 3.62
C THR A 85 -14.96 1.39 2.65
N PHE A 86 -13.88 2.19 2.64
CA PHE A 86 -13.74 3.37 1.79
C PHE A 86 -13.90 3.07 0.30
N GLN A 87 -13.28 2.00 -0.19
CA GLN A 87 -13.29 1.63 -1.60
C GLN A 87 -14.69 1.27 -2.14
N ASN A 88 -15.65 0.98 -1.25
CA ASN A 88 -17.03 0.63 -1.60
C ASN A 88 -17.98 1.84 -1.50
N LEU A 89 -17.50 2.99 -1.00
CA LEU A 89 -18.26 4.24 -1.00
C LEU A 89 -18.12 4.94 -2.36
N THR A 90 -19.08 5.79 -2.66
CA THR A 90 -19.05 6.65 -3.87
C THR A 90 -18.87 8.10 -3.43
N PRO A 91 -18.11 8.93 -4.16
CA PRO A 91 -18.10 10.37 -3.93
C PRO A 91 -19.52 10.95 -3.91
N GLY A 92 -19.82 11.76 -2.89
CA GLY A 92 -21.17 12.27 -2.60
C GLY A 92 -21.92 11.50 -1.49
N ASP A 93 -21.46 10.31 -1.09
CA ASP A 93 -21.93 9.66 0.14
C ASP A 93 -21.52 10.51 1.36
N PRO A 94 -22.43 10.82 2.31
CA PRO A 94 -22.07 11.53 3.55
C PRO A 94 -20.90 10.91 4.33
N SER A 95 -20.69 9.60 4.18
CA SER A 95 -19.66 8.82 4.84
C SER A 95 -18.32 8.81 4.08
N PHE A 96 -18.27 9.29 2.84
CA PHE A 96 -17.10 9.20 1.95
C PHE A 96 -15.85 9.86 2.56
N LEU A 97 -15.93 11.18 2.82
CA LEU A 97 -14.81 11.93 3.39
C LEU A 97 -14.50 11.54 4.85
N PRO A 98 -15.49 11.36 5.74
CA PRO A 98 -15.21 10.89 7.10
C PRO A 98 -14.46 9.56 7.15
N THR A 99 -14.82 8.60 6.28
CA THR A 99 -14.15 7.30 6.19
C THR A 99 -12.70 7.46 5.71
N LEU A 100 -12.48 8.26 4.67
CA LEU A 100 -11.12 8.53 4.16
C LEU A 100 -10.24 9.24 5.19
N GLN A 101 -10.79 10.19 5.94
CA GLN A 101 -10.07 10.91 6.99
C GLN A 101 -9.66 9.99 8.15
N ASN A 102 -10.56 9.09 8.56
CA ASN A 102 -10.24 8.09 9.58
C ASN A 102 -9.14 7.13 9.10
N LEU A 103 -9.24 6.66 7.86
CA LEU A 103 -8.22 5.84 7.21
C LEU A 103 -6.86 6.54 7.17
N MET A 104 -6.83 7.79 6.71
CA MET A 104 -5.58 8.54 6.61
C MET A 104 -4.97 8.83 7.98
N ARG A 105 -5.78 9.07 9.02
CA ARG A 105 -5.25 9.28 10.38
C ARG A 105 -4.46 8.07 10.87
N ASP A 106 -5.03 6.88 10.72
CA ASP A 106 -4.39 5.65 11.19
C ASP A 106 -3.16 5.32 10.32
N LEU A 107 -3.25 5.53 9.00
CA LEU A 107 -2.13 5.40 8.08
C LEU A 107 -0.98 6.37 8.38
N VAL A 108 -1.25 7.65 8.70
CA VAL A 108 -0.22 8.64 9.07
C VAL A 108 0.50 8.24 10.35
N GLN A 109 -0.19 7.61 11.30
CA GLN A 109 0.46 7.11 12.51
C GLN A 109 1.45 6.00 12.17
N HIS A 110 1.04 5.03 11.35
CA HIS A 110 1.89 3.96 10.85
C HIS A 110 3.13 4.50 10.11
N ILE A 111 2.92 5.39 9.13
CA ILE A 111 4.00 6.04 8.35
C ILE A 111 5.04 6.72 9.25
N LYS A 112 4.60 7.43 10.29
CA LYS A 112 5.53 8.15 11.19
C LYS A 112 6.43 7.21 11.97
N GLU A 113 5.89 6.10 12.44
CA GLU A 113 6.64 5.09 13.17
C GLU A 113 7.61 4.37 12.23
N GLU A 114 7.13 4.00 11.04
CA GLU A 114 7.95 3.30 10.07
C GLU A 114 9.12 4.16 9.57
N GLU A 115 8.86 5.41 9.13
CA GLU A 115 9.90 6.31 8.62
C GLU A 115 10.86 6.81 9.73
N GLY A 116 10.34 6.98 10.95
CA GLY A 116 11.09 7.50 12.09
C GLY A 116 11.93 6.46 12.82
N GLU A 117 11.48 5.20 12.82
CA GLU A 117 12.08 4.14 13.62
C GLU A 117 12.42 2.88 12.82
N ASP A 118 11.45 2.28 12.13
CA ASP A 118 11.58 0.91 11.65
C ASP A 118 12.47 0.79 10.41
N LEU A 119 12.25 1.63 9.40
CA LEU A 119 13.12 1.71 8.20
C LEU A 119 14.55 2.14 8.58
N PRO A 120 14.79 3.17 9.42
CA PRO A 120 16.14 3.48 9.89
C PRO A 120 16.83 2.32 10.62
N LYS A 121 16.11 1.51 11.41
CA LYS A 121 16.67 0.32 12.07
C LYS A 121 17.05 -0.74 11.03
N LEU A 122 16.17 -1.02 10.07
CA LEU A 122 16.44 -1.98 9.01
C LEU A 122 17.63 -1.56 8.14
N GLU A 123 17.68 -0.30 7.70
CA GLU A 123 18.75 0.22 6.85
C GLU A 123 20.13 0.20 7.55
N LYS A 124 20.18 0.32 8.88
CA LYS A 124 21.42 0.15 9.66
C LYS A 124 21.90 -1.31 9.73
N ALA A 125 20.98 -2.26 9.59
CA ALA A 125 21.28 -3.70 9.64
C ALA A 125 21.61 -4.31 8.27
N LEU A 126 21.39 -3.56 7.19
CA LEU A 126 21.60 -4.01 5.82
C LEU A 126 22.87 -3.41 5.19
N SER A 127 23.44 -4.14 4.24
CA SER A 127 24.35 -3.54 3.25
C SER A 127 23.55 -2.72 2.24
N GLU A 128 24.17 -1.73 1.60
CA GLU A 128 23.54 -0.93 0.54
C GLU A 128 22.98 -1.84 -0.58
N ALA A 129 23.76 -2.82 -1.03
CA ALA A 129 23.34 -3.76 -2.06
C ALA A 129 22.15 -4.64 -1.64
N ASP A 130 22.03 -5.00 -0.36
CA ASP A 130 20.88 -5.78 0.11
C ASP A 130 19.63 -4.91 0.27
N SER A 131 19.78 -3.65 0.69
CA SER A 131 18.68 -2.67 0.68
C SER A 131 18.14 -2.42 -0.73
N GLU A 132 19.02 -2.23 -1.72
CA GLU A 132 18.61 -2.07 -3.12
C GLU A 132 17.88 -3.31 -3.69
N LYS A 133 18.31 -4.52 -3.31
CA LYS A 133 17.62 -5.76 -3.67
C LYS A 133 16.23 -5.83 -3.06
N LEU A 134 16.08 -5.44 -1.79
CA LEU A 134 14.77 -5.39 -1.13
C LEU A 134 13.87 -4.33 -1.78
N GLY A 135 14.39 -3.14 -2.10
CA GLY A 135 13.64 -2.13 -2.86
C GLY A 135 13.17 -2.64 -4.22
N THR A 136 14.03 -3.34 -4.96
CA THR A 136 13.65 -4.00 -6.22
C THR A 136 12.58 -5.07 -6.02
N SER A 137 12.68 -5.87 -4.95
CA SER A 137 11.69 -6.90 -4.62
C SER A 137 10.35 -6.29 -4.25
N PHE A 138 10.34 -5.21 -3.46
CA PHE A 138 9.16 -4.48 -3.06
C PHE A 138 8.39 -3.96 -4.28
N GLU A 139 9.08 -3.26 -5.20
CA GLU A 139 8.46 -2.77 -6.44
C GLU A 139 7.97 -3.90 -7.35
N ARG A 140 8.69 -5.02 -7.41
CA ARG A 140 8.24 -6.19 -8.18
C ARG A 140 6.98 -6.82 -7.60
N THR A 141 6.89 -6.94 -6.28
CA THR A 141 5.71 -7.49 -5.60
C THR A 141 4.47 -6.68 -5.96
N LYS A 142 4.56 -5.34 -5.93
CA LYS A 142 3.47 -4.40 -6.26
C LYS A 142 2.88 -4.59 -7.67
N MET A 143 3.65 -5.16 -8.62
CA MET A 143 3.15 -5.41 -9.97
C MET A 143 2.04 -6.46 -10.01
N PHE A 144 2.01 -7.40 -9.06
CA PHE A 144 1.08 -8.53 -9.05
C PHE A 144 -0.06 -8.37 -8.04
N VAL A 145 -0.09 -7.26 -7.30
CA VAL A 145 -1.15 -7.02 -6.31
C VAL A 145 -2.42 -6.51 -7.01
N PRO A 146 -3.60 -7.08 -6.68
CA PRO A 146 -4.89 -6.60 -7.19
C PRO A 146 -5.16 -5.12 -6.87
N SER A 147 -6.06 -4.50 -7.61
CA SER A 147 -6.38 -3.06 -7.50
C SER A 147 -7.26 -2.69 -6.30
N ARG A 148 -7.66 -3.66 -5.47
CA ARG A 148 -8.58 -3.48 -4.35
C ARG A 148 -8.02 -4.11 -3.08
N SER A 149 -8.48 -3.62 -1.93
CA SER A 149 -8.20 -4.20 -0.63
C SER A 149 -8.92 -5.54 -0.45
N HIS A 150 -8.16 -6.52 0.06
CA HIS A 150 -8.62 -7.86 0.42
C HIS A 150 -8.15 -8.19 1.84
N PRO A 151 -8.82 -7.68 2.90
CA PRO A 151 -8.36 -7.83 4.29
C PRO A 151 -8.34 -9.28 4.80
N ALA A 152 -9.02 -10.19 4.11
CA ALA A 152 -9.02 -11.62 4.43
C ALA A 152 -7.84 -12.37 3.78
N ALA A 153 -7.04 -11.70 2.95
CA ALA A 153 -5.86 -12.30 2.36
C ALA A 153 -4.78 -12.52 3.44
N PRO A 154 -4.04 -13.65 3.40
CA PRO A 154 -2.95 -13.89 4.32
C PRO A 154 -1.86 -12.81 4.27
N ASP A 155 -1.34 -12.44 5.43
CA ASP A 155 -0.32 -11.41 5.66
C ASP A 155 1.09 -11.99 5.99
N ARG A 156 1.24 -13.32 5.82
CA ARG A 156 2.41 -14.11 6.22
C ARG A 156 2.70 -15.25 5.23
N PRO A 157 3.95 -15.77 5.21
CA PRO A 157 4.25 -17.02 4.53
C PRO A 157 3.46 -18.21 5.10
N PRO A 158 3.24 -19.31 4.33
CA PRO A 158 3.75 -19.56 2.98
C PRO A 158 2.96 -18.83 1.90
N PHE A 159 3.69 -18.19 0.99
CA PHE A 159 3.11 -17.27 0.00
C PHE A 159 2.33 -17.94 -1.14
N GLU A 160 2.31 -19.27 -1.25
CA GLU A 160 1.52 -19.97 -2.27
C GLU A 160 0.04 -19.60 -2.22
N THR A 161 -0.48 -19.38 -1.01
CA THR A 161 -1.87 -18.95 -0.78
C THR A 161 -2.07 -17.47 -1.14
N ALA A 162 -1.07 -16.63 -0.87
CA ALA A 162 -1.08 -15.20 -1.26
C ALA A 162 -0.96 -15.02 -2.78
N VAL A 163 -0.18 -15.85 -3.48
CA VAL A 163 -0.07 -15.88 -4.95
C VAL A 163 -1.40 -16.25 -5.62
N GLY A 164 -2.14 -17.20 -5.04
CA GLY A 164 -3.48 -17.56 -5.52
C GLY A 164 -4.51 -16.41 -5.40
N LEU A 165 -4.39 -15.56 -4.38
CA LEU A 165 -5.21 -14.36 -4.21
C LEU A 165 -4.76 -13.21 -5.12
N MET A 166 -3.44 -13.03 -5.30
CA MET A 166 -2.86 -12.02 -6.19
C MET A 166 -3.23 -12.22 -7.67
N THR A 167 -3.55 -13.45 -8.06
CA THR A 167 -3.88 -13.82 -9.45
C THR A 167 -5.38 -13.90 -9.74
N ALA A 168 -6.25 -13.53 -8.78
CA ALA A 168 -7.70 -13.57 -8.99
C ALA A 168 -8.13 -12.55 -10.07
N PRO A 169 -8.66 -12.99 -11.23
CA PRO A 169 -8.87 -12.13 -12.41
C PRO A 169 -10.03 -11.12 -12.27
N ILE A 170 -10.73 -11.11 -11.12
CA ILE A 170 -11.95 -10.32 -10.91
C ILE A 170 -11.63 -8.82 -10.93
N ASP A 171 -10.57 -8.40 -10.24
CA ASP A 171 -10.22 -6.98 -10.16
C ASP A 171 -9.73 -6.44 -11.50
N HIS A 172 -8.91 -7.21 -12.22
CA HIS A 172 -8.34 -6.84 -13.51
C HIS A 172 -9.42 -6.61 -14.58
N LEU A 173 -10.48 -7.42 -14.61
CA LEU A 173 -11.61 -7.21 -15.53
C LEU A 173 -12.38 -5.93 -15.20
N ALA A 174 -12.59 -5.64 -13.91
CA ALA A 174 -13.26 -4.41 -13.49
C ALA A 174 -12.38 -3.17 -13.71
N ASP A 175 -11.05 -3.29 -13.68
CA ASP A 175 -10.12 -2.17 -13.88
C ASP A 175 -10.24 -1.53 -15.26
N PHE A 176 -10.57 -2.30 -16.30
CA PHE A 176 -10.85 -1.78 -17.65
C PHE A 176 -12.02 -0.79 -17.68
N PHE A 177 -12.95 -0.89 -16.73
CA PHE A 177 -14.13 -0.04 -16.65
C PHE A 177 -14.02 1.03 -15.56
N ARG A 178 -12.94 1.02 -14.75
CA ARG A 178 -12.68 2.04 -13.73
C ARG A 178 -12.09 3.30 -14.36
N LYS A 179 -12.34 4.43 -13.72
CA LYS A 179 -11.73 5.72 -14.08
C LYS A 179 -10.41 5.87 -13.33
N TRP A 180 -9.39 6.33 -14.05
CA TRP A 180 -8.04 6.53 -13.53
C TRP A 180 -7.54 7.91 -13.94
N PRO A 181 -6.75 8.58 -13.10
CA PRO A 181 -6.18 9.88 -13.44
C PRO A 181 -5.19 9.74 -14.60
N GLU A 182 -5.20 10.70 -15.54
CA GLU A 182 -4.33 10.67 -16.72
C GLU A 182 -2.84 10.91 -16.42
N LYS A 183 -2.52 11.54 -15.28
CA LYS A 183 -1.16 11.97 -14.91
C LYS A 183 -0.80 11.55 -13.48
N THR A 184 -0.52 10.27 -13.29
CA THR A 184 0.04 9.73 -12.04
C THR A 184 1.39 9.08 -12.26
N ALA A 185 2.17 8.96 -11.18
CA ALA A 185 3.45 8.26 -11.20
C ALA A 185 3.30 6.79 -11.67
N ASN A 186 2.16 6.16 -11.37
CA ASN A 186 1.82 4.81 -11.81
C ASN A 186 0.54 4.83 -12.65
N PRO A 187 0.60 4.48 -13.94
CA PRO A 187 -0.57 4.45 -14.80
C PRO A 187 -1.49 3.27 -14.46
N ASN A 188 -2.74 3.36 -14.92
CA ASN A 188 -3.84 2.40 -14.75
C ASN A 188 -3.37 0.93 -14.67
N PRO A 189 -3.79 0.15 -13.64
CA PRO A 189 -3.42 -1.25 -13.46
C PRO A 189 -3.80 -2.17 -14.62
N SER A 190 -4.79 -1.80 -15.46
CA SER A 190 -5.18 -2.57 -16.64
C SER A 190 -4.22 -2.43 -17.84
N THR A 191 -3.18 -1.60 -17.72
CA THR A 191 -2.18 -1.35 -18.77
C THR A 191 -0.82 -2.00 -18.49
N LYS A 192 -0.75 -2.82 -17.43
CA LYS A 192 0.42 -3.63 -17.07
C LYS A 192 0.70 -4.75 -18.06
#